data_AF-A0A0S8B6Q4-F1
#
_entry.id   AF-A0A0S8B6Q4-F1
#
_cell.length_a   1.000
_cell.length_b   1.000
_cell.length_c   1.000
_cell.angle_alpha   90.00
_cell.angle_beta   90.00
_cell.angle_gamma   90.00
#
_symmetry.space_group_name_H-M   'P 1'
#
loop_
_entity.id
_entity.type
_entity.pdbx_description
1 polymer ?
#
loop_
_entity_poly.entity_id
_entity_poly.type
_entity_poly.pdbx_seq_one_letter_code
_entity_poly.pdbx_strand_id
1 'polypeptide(L)'
;MPRERGRTLLRLLAELAQARSLKDAAQRSGISYRAAWGALGDGARLFGAPLVDMQRGRRARLSPLGRRLVEADEHVRRSLGAPFERLRAEIPALLTDALPGARPGLALHASHDLALAELAALCGSSVELEIHVRGADDSLEALANGACDIAGF
;
A
#
# COMPACT_ATOMS: atom_id res chain seq x y z
N MET A 1 -16.70 16.46 7.03
CA MET A 1 -16.81 16.03 5.61
C MET A 1 -16.90 14.51 5.56
N PRO A 2 -17.82 13.89 4.78
CA PRO A 2 -17.90 12.43 4.64
C PRO A 2 -16.60 11.81 4.09
N ARG A 3 -16.25 10.58 4.51
CA ARG A 3 -14.99 9.89 4.14
C ARG A 3 -14.78 9.81 2.61
N GLU A 4 -15.85 9.55 1.86
CA GLU A 4 -15.80 9.48 0.39
C GLU A 4 -15.48 10.84 -0.26
N ARG A 5 -16.01 11.94 0.29
CA ARG A 5 -15.69 13.29 -0.19
C ARG A 5 -14.23 13.64 0.07
N GLY A 6 -13.67 13.18 1.20
CA GLY A 6 -12.24 13.30 1.49
C GLY A 6 -11.34 12.60 0.48
N ARG A 7 -11.66 11.34 0.17
CA ARG A 7 -10.92 10.57 -0.87
C ARG A 7 -11.02 11.24 -2.24
N THR A 8 -12.21 11.75 -2.59
CA THR A 8 -12.44 12.45 -3.86
C THR A 8 -11.62 13.73 -3.96
N LEU A 9 -11.57 14.52 -2.88
CA LEU A 9 -10.78 15.75 -2.81
C LEU A 9 -9.27 15.46 -2.96
N LEU A 10 -8.75 14.50 -2.21
CA LEU A 10 -7.32 14.14 -2.26
C LEU A 10 -6.91 13.66 -3.65
N ARG A 11 -7.73 12.79 -4.27
CA ARG A 11 -7.53 12.37 -5.66
C ARG A 11 -7.54 13.56 -6.62
N LEU A 12 -8.52 14.46 -6.50
CA LEU A 12 -8.59 15.65 -7.35
C LEU A 12 -7.36 16.54 -7.24
N LEU A 13 -6.83 16.77 -6.02
CA LEU A 13 -5.64 17.58 -5.81
C LEU A 13 -4.37 16.90 -6.36
N ALA A 14 -4.24 15.58 -6.20
CA ALA A 14 -3.15 14.81 -6.77
C ALA A 14 -3.17 14.85 -8.30
N GLU A 15 -4.34 14.66 -8.92
CA GLU A 15 -4.48 14.80 -10.38
C GLU A 15 -4.19 16.23 -10.82
N LEU A 16 -4.62 17.24 -10.06
CA LEU A 16 -4.36 18.65 -10.38
C LEU A 16 -2.88 19.02 -10.29
N ALA A 17 -2.09 18.34 -9.44
CA ALA A 17 -0.64 18.52 -9.38
C ALA A 17 0.04 18.20 -10.72
N GLN A 18 -0.54 17.29 -11.51
CA GLN A 18 -0.01 16.81 -12.79
C GLN A 18 -0.79 17.32 -14.01
N ALA A 19 -2.02 17.80 -13.82
CA ALA A 19 -2.90 18.23 -14.90
C ALA A 19 -2.63 19.67 -15.35
N ARG A 20 -3.14 20.03 -16.53
CA ARG A 20 -3.01 21.40 -17.07
C ARG A 20 -4.17 22.31 -16.66
N SER A 21 -5.27 21.75 -16.16
CA SER A 21 -6.46 22.49 -15.75
C SER A 21 -7.29 21.71 -14.72
N LEU A 22 -8.20 22.39 -14.01
CA LEU A 22 -9.16 21.74 -13.12
C LEU A 22 -10.13 20.82 -13.86
N LYS A 23 -10.49 21.15 -15.11
CA LYS A 23 -11.36 20.31 -15.95
C LYS A 23 -10.69 18.97 -16.26
N ASP A 24 -9.41 19.01 -16.62
CA ASP A 24 -8.58 17.84 -16.90
C ASP A 24 -8.40 16.98 -15.63
N ALA A 25 -8.07 17.61 -14.49
CA ALA A 25 -7.98 16.92 -13.21
C ALA A 25 -9.30 16.25 -12.78
N ALA A 26 -10.44 16.93 -12.98
CA ALA A 26 -11.76 16.37 -12.69
C ALA A 26 -12.07 15.14 -13.54
N GLN A 27 -11.76 15.20 -14.85
CA GLN A 27 -11.93 14.06 -15.76
C GLN A 27 -11.04 12.88 -15.36
N ARG A 28 -9.75 13.11 -15.08
CA ARG A 28 -8.82 12.08 -14.59
C ARG A 28 -9.25 11.50 -13.25
N SER A 29 -9.90 12.31 -12.41
CA SER A 29 -10.48 11.89 -11.13
C SER A 29 -11.85 11.20 -11.26
N GLY A 30 -12.39 11.02 -12.47
CA GLY A 30 -13.68 10.38 -12.70
C GLY A 30 -14.88 11.14 -12.14
N ILE A 31 -14.80 12.47 -12.03
CA ILE A 31 -15.88 13.31 -11.48
C ILE A 31 -16.25 14.45 -12.43
N SER A 32 -17.49 14.94 -12.29
CA SER A 32 -17.91 16.12 -13.04
C SER A 32 -17.19 17.38 -12.57
N TYR A 33 -17.05 18.37 -13.46
CA TYR A 33 -16.45 19.66 -13.11
C TYR A 33 -17.18 20.36 -11.94
N ARG A 34 -18.51 20.25 -11.88
CA ARG A 34 -19.31 20.76 -10.76
C ARG A 34 -18.99 20.05 -9.45
N ALA A 35 -18.83 18.72 -9.48
CA ALA A 35 -18.45 17.95 -8.31
C ALA A 35 -17.04 18.29 -7.83
N ALA A 36 -16.10 18.52 -8.76
CA ALA A 36 -14.75 18.98 -8.44
C ALA A 36 -14.76 20.32 -7.69
N TRP A 37 -15.56 21.29 -8.18
CA TRP A 37 -15.76 22.56 -7.48
C TRP A 37 -16.40 22.40 -6.10
N GLY A 38 -17.40 21.52 -5.98
CA GLY A 38 -18.01 21.20 -4.69
C GLY A 38 -16.99 20.64 -3.70
N ALA A 39 -16.14 19.70 -4.13
CA ALA A 39 -15.10 19.11 -3.30
C ALA A 39 -14.06 20.14 -2.86
N LEU A 40 -13.60 21.02 -3.78
CA LEU A 40 -12.67 22.10 -3.44
C LEU A 40 -13.30 23.11 -2.46
N GLY A 41 -14.57 23.45 -2.63
CA GLY A 41 -15.29 24.35 -1.73
C GLY A 41 -15.49 23.75 -0.33
N ASP A 42 -15.88 22.47 -0.26
CA ASP A 42 -16.01 21.74 1.01
C ASP A 42 -14.66 21.64 1.72
N GLY A 43 -13.60 21.32 0.97
CA GLY A 43 -12.24 21.27 1.49
C GLY A 43 -11.75 22.63 1.98
N ALA A 44 -11.93 23.69 1.20
CA ALA A 44 -11.53 25.04 1.59
C ALA A 44 -12.25 25.51 2.86
N ARG A 45 -13.54 25.19 3.01
CA ARG A 45 -14.31 25.47 4.23
C ARG A 45 -13.79 24.67 5.43
N LEU A 46 -13.43 23.42 5.22
CA LEU A 46 -12.90 22.55 6.28
C LEU A 46 -11.54 23.03 6.80
N PHE A 47 -10.64 23.41 5.89
CA PHE A 47 -9.28 23.83 6.25
C PHE A 47 -9.14 25.33 6.50
N GLY A 48 -10.20 26.12 6.27
CA GLY A 48 -10.20 27.57 6.46
C GLY A 48 -9.37 28.36 5.43
N ALA A 49 -8.90 27.72 4.36
CA ALA A 49 -8.06 28.34 3.34
C ALA A 49 -8.25 27.67 1.97
N PRO A 50 -8.03 28.40 0.86
CA PRO A 50 -8.16 27.83 -0.49
C PRO A 50 -7.14 26.71 -0.69
N LEU A 51 -7.56 25.65 -1.39
CA LEU A 51 -6.69 24.53 -1.77
C LEU A 51 -6.06 24.72 -3.15
N VAL A 52 -6.66 25.56 -3.98
CA VAL A 52 -6.25 25.83 -5.37
C VAL A 52 -6.26 27.35 -5.60
N ASP A 53 -5.20 27.86 -6.21
CA ASP A 53 -5.11 29.22 -6.69
C ASP A 53 -5.68 29.31 -8.10
N MET A 54 -6.74 30.11 -8.26
CA MET A 54 -7.39 30.34 -9.55
C MET A 54 -7.31 31.82 -9.90
N GLN A 55 -6.42 32.14 -10.84
CA GLN A 55 -6.37 33.48 -11.42
C GLN A 55 -7.05 33.48 -12.79
N ARG A 56 -7.87 34.50 -13.06
CA ARG A 56 -8.56 34.67 -14.35
C ARG A 56 -7.52 34.63 -15.48
N GLY A 57 -7.74 33.76 -16.46
CA GLY A 57 -6.84 33.56 -17.60
C GLY A 57 -5.57 32.75 -17.32
N ARG A 58 -5.38 32.23 -16.10
CA ARG A 58 -4.23 31.36 -15.75
C ARG A 58 -4.68 29.95 -15.39
N ARG A 59 -3.76 28.99 -15.54
CA ARG A 59 -3.97 27.60 -15.14
C ARG A 59 -4.25 27.52 -13.64
N ALA A 60 -5.22 26.69 -13.26
CA ALA A 60 -5.44 26.31 -11.86
C ALA A 60 -4.18 25.64 -11.32
N ARG A 61 -3.69 26.07 -10.16
CA ARG A 61 -2.50 25.51 -9.51
C ARG A 61 -2.81 25.24 -8.05
N LEU A 62 -2.17 24.23 -7.46
CA LEU A 62 -2.25 23.98 -6.03
C LEU A 62 -1.73 25.20 -5.26
N SER A 63 -2.52 25.64 -4.28
CA SER A 63 -2.06 26.57 -3.25
C SER A 63 -0.96 25.91 -2.38
N PRO A 64 -0.26 26.65 -1.52
CA PRO A 64 0.65 26.06 -0.54
C PRO A 64 0.01 24.98 0.33
N LEU A 65 -1.23 25.22 0.80
CA LEU A 65 -1.98 24.26 1.60
C LEU A 65 -2.36 23.02 0.77
N GLY A 66 -2.85 23.21 -0.45
CA GLY A 66 -3.21 22.12 -1.34
C GLY A 66 -2.02 21.20 -1.65
N ARG A 67 -0.82 21.79 -1.85
CA ARG A 67 0.41 21.03 -2.06
C ARG A 67 0.80 20.23 -0.81
N ARG A 68 0.78 20.86 0.37
CA ARG A 68 1.05 20.16 1.64
C ARG A 68 0.09 19.01 1.89
N LEU A 69 -1.18 19.16 1.50
CA LEU A 69 -2.17 18.11 1.66
C LEU A 69 -1.86 16.89 0.76
N VAL A 70 -1.42 17.12 -0.48
CA VAL A 70 -0.96 16.04 -1.39
C VAL A 70 0.29 15.35 -0.83
N GLU A 71 1.29 16.12 -0.38
CA GLU A 71 2.52 15.57 0.23
C GLU A 71 2.23 14.72 1.47
N ALA A 72 1.32 15.18 2.34
CA ALA A 72 0.91 14.45 3.53
C ALA A 72 0.19 13.14 3.18
N ASP A 73 -0.70 13.17 2.19
CA ASP A 73 -1.43 11.99 1.71
C ASP A 73 -0.50 10.97 1.04
N GLU A 74 0.48 11.43 0.25
CA GLU A 74 1.54 10.56 -0.29
C GLU A 74 2.43 9.97 0.80
N HIS A 75 2.77 10.76 1.82
CA HIS A 75 3.54 10.26 2.97
C HIS A 75 2.77 9.14 3.69
N VAL A 76 1.49 9.35 4.01
CA VAL A 76 0.66 8.32 4.64
C VAL A 76 0.59 7.05 3.79
N ARG A 77 0.37 7.17 2.48
CA ARG A 77 0.35 6.02 1.57
C ARG A 77 1.66 5.26 1.55
N ARG A 78 2.80 5.96 1.49
CA ARG A 78 4.13 5.32 1.51
C ARG A 78 4.42 4.64 2.84
N SER A 79 4.07 5.29 3.95
CA SER A 79 4.28 4.74 5.29
C SER A 79 3.42 3.50 5.55
N LEU A 80 2.22 3.41 4.96
CA LEU A 80 1.32 2.27 5.14
C LEU A 80 1.48 1.18 4.08
N GLY A 81 2.08 1.47 2.92
CA GLY A 81 2.19 0.51 1.81
C GLY A 81 2.93 -0.77 2.19
N ALA A 82 4.18 -0.67 2.63
CA ALA A 82 4.98 -1.85 2.98
C ALA A 82 4.43 -2.62 4.21
N PRO A 83 4.02 -1.97 5.32
CA PRO A 83 3.37 -2.68 6.41
C PRO A 83 2.08 -3.40 6.00
N PHE A 84 1.27 -2.79 5.14
CA PHE A 84 0.03 -3.40 4.67
C PHE A 84 0.28 -4.63 3.79
N GLU A 85 1.23 -4.55 2.87
CA GLU A 85 1.58 -5.70 2.02
C GLU A 85 2.19 -6.86 2.83
N ARG A 86 2.95 -6.58 3.90
CA ARG A 86 3.39 -7.63 4.84
C ARG A 86 2.20 -8.33 5.51
N LEU A 87 1.28 -7.58 6.11
CA LEU A 87 0.07 -8.15 6.72
C LEU A 87 -0.79 -8.91 5.71
N ARG A 88 -0.84 -8.45 4.46
CA ARG A 88 -1.56 -9.14 3.38
C ARG A 88 -0.94 -10.51 3.07
N ALA A 89 0.38 -10.64 3.16
CA ALA A 89 1.10 -11.89 2.94
C ALA A 89 0.85 -12.93 4.06
N GLU A 90 0.44 -12.51 5.25
CA GLU A 90 0.08 -13.41 6.35
C GLU A 90 -1.30 -14.07 6.15
N ILE A 91 -2.19 -13.45 5.37
CA ILE A 91 -3.59 -13.92 5.20
C ILE A 91 -3.68 -15.39 4.75
N PRO A 92 -2.93 -15.86 3.73
CA PRO A 92 -2.99 -17.26 3.32
C PRO A 92 -2.69 -18.22 4.48
N ALA A 93 -1.62 -17.99 5.24
CA ALA A 93 -1.25 -18.82 6.38
C ALA A 93 -2.35 -18.84 7.46
N LEU A 94 -2.98 -17.70 7.74
CA LEU A 94 -4.09 -17.60 8.69
C LEU A 94 -5.35 -18.35 8.23
N LEU A 95 -5.53 -18.57 6.92
CA LEU A 95 -6.68 -19.26 6.35
C LEU A 95 -6.44 -20.77 6.15
N THR A 96 -5.17 -21.21 6.09
CA THR A 96 -4.79 -22.61 5.87
C THR A 96 -5.50 -23.55 6.85
N ASP A 97 -5.55 -23.22 8.14
CA ASP A 97 -6.17 -24.06 9.17
C ASP A 97 -7.70 -24.20 9.01
N ALA A 98 -8.34 -23.29 8.27
CA ALA A 98 -9.77 -23.33 7.99
C ALA A 98 -10.12 -24.11 6.70
N LEU A 99 -9.11 -24.52 5.91
CA LEU A 99 -9.30 -25.22 4.63
C LEU A 99 -9.30 -26.74 4.84
N PRO A 100 -10.30 -27.48 4.34
CA PRO A 100 -10.35 -28.94 4.48
C PRO A 100 -9.15 -29.62 3.80
N GLY A 101 -8.39 -30.42 4.55
CA GLY A 101 -7.25 -31.17 4.03
C GLY A 101 -5.98 -30.35 3.83
N ALA A 102 -5.99 -29.08 4.21
CA ALA A 102 -4.78 -28.27 4.23
C ALA A 102 -3.83 -28.74 5.33
N ARG A 103 -2.54 -28.78 4.99
CA ARG A 103 -1.46 -28.95 5.97
C ARG A 103 -0.93 -27.56 6.30
N PRO A 104 -0.53 -27.28 7.55
CA PRO A 104 0.12 -26.01 7.86
C PRO A 104 1.32 -25.83 6.93
N GLY A 105 1.39 -24.68 6.27
CA GLY A 105 2.50 -24.28 5.42
C GLY A 105 3.55 -23.58 6.25
N LEU A 106 4.83 -23.88 6.02
CA LEU A 106 5.93 -23.31 6.77
C LEU A 106 7.06 -22.89 5.82
N ALA A 107 7.46 -21.63 5.87
CA ALA A 107 8.55 -21.06 5.08
C ALA A 107 9.89 -21.19 5.83
N LEU A 108 10.84 -21.90 5.23
CA LEU A 108 12.20 -22.11 5.75
C LEU A 108 13.21 -21.42 4.84
N HIS A 109 13.96 -20.45 5.39
CA HIS A 109 15.11 -19.85 4.71
C HIS A 109 16.39 -20.43 5.30
N ALA A 110 17.26 -21.00 4.48
CA ALA A 110 18.49 -21.57 5.01
C ALA A 110 19.69 -21.51 4.05
N SER A 111 20.90 -21.57 4.62
CA SER A 111 22.13 -21.85 3.87
C SER A 111 21.98 -23.15 3.06
N HIS A 112 22.74 -23.27 1.96
CA HIS A 112 22.76 -24.49 1.15
C HIS A 112 23.16 -25.70 2.01
N ASP A 113 22.20 -26.59 2.29
CA ASP A 113 22.43 -27.85 3.01
C ASP A 113 21.61 -28.99 2.39
N LEU A 114 22.25 -30.15 2.22
CA LEU A 114 21.63 -31.39 1.75
C LEU A 114 20.57 -31.91 2.74
N ALA A 115 20.70 -31.60 4.03
CA ALA A 115 19.73 -31.98 5.06
C ALA A 115 18.34 -31.37 4.86
N LEU A 116 18.24 -30.24 4.13
CA LEU A 116 16.96 -29.58 3.85
C LEU A 116 16.03 -30.46 3.01
N ALA A 117 16.58 -31.21 2.06
CA ALA A 117 15.80 -32.12 1.23
C ALA A 117 15.26 -33.31 2.04
N GLU A 118 16.07 -33.84 2.97
CA GLU A 118 15.63 -34.91 3.87
C GLU A 118 14.57 -34.41 4.85
N LEU A 119 14.73 -33.20 5.40
CA LEU A 119 13.74 -32.56 6.26
C LEU A 119 12.39 -32.40 5.54
N ALA A 120 12.40 -31.92 4.29
CA ALA A 120 11.19 -31.80 3.49
C ALA A 120 10.48 -33.15 3.30
N ALA A 121 11.25 -34.21 3.02
CA ALA A 121 10.72 -35.56 2.83
C ALA A 121 10.11 -36.13 4.12
N LEU A 122 10.77 -35.92 5.27
CA LEU A 122 10.29 -36.39 6.58
C LEU A 122 9.01 -35.68 7.02
N CYS A 123 8.90 -34.38 6.76
CA CYS A 123 7.76 -33.56 7.18
C CYS A 123 6.59 -33.59 6.19
N GLY A 124 6.80 -34.07 4.96
CA GLY A 124 5.86 -33.89 3.85
C GLY A 124 4.46 -34.48 4.06
N SER A 125 4.23 -35.37 5.02
CA SER A 125 2.91 -35.91 5.39
C SER A 125 2.13 -35.02 6.38
N SER A 126 2.80 -34.10 7.06
CA SER A 126 2.27 -33.33 8.20
C SER A 126 2.31 -31.81 7.96
N VAL A 127 3.30 -31.32 7.21
CA VAL A 127 3.55 -29.90 6.95
C VAL A 127 3.94 -29.72 5.48
N GLU A 128 3.50 -28.65 4.84
CA GLU A 128 4.06 -28.21 3.57
C GLU A 128 5.23 -27.27 3.82
N LEU A 129 6.46 -27.70 3.51
CA LEU A 129 7.66 -26.88 3.66
C LEU A 129 7.98 -26.15 2.35
N GLU A 130 7.96 -24.82 2.40
CA GLU A 130 8.48 -23.97 1.34
C GLU A 130 9.92 -23.57 1.68
N ILE A 131 10.90 -24.12 0.95
CA ILE A 131 12.32 -23.95 1.27
C ILE A 131 12.97 -22.96 0.29
N HIS A 132 13.54 -21.89 0.83
CA HIS A 132 14.33 -20.91 0.08
C HIS A 132 15.78 -20.97 0.53
N VAL A 133 16.69 -21.20 -0.42
CA VAL A 133 18.11 -21.26 -0.10
C VAL A 133 18.73 -19.86 -0.21
N ARG A 134 19.23 -19.31 0.90
CA ARG A 134 19.79 -17.95 1.00
C ARG A 134 21.04 -17.92 1.90
N GLY A 135 21.76 -16.79 1.90
CA GLY A 135 22.86 -16.59 2.86
C GLY A 135 22.35 -16.44 4.30
N ALA A 136 23.23 -16.60 5.28
CA ALA A 136 22.89 -16.51 6.70
C ALA A 136 22.27 -15.15 7.07
N ASP A 137 22.91 -14.06 6.64
CA ASP A 137 22.43 -12.69 6.90
C ASP A 137 21.05 -12.45 6.28
N ASP A 138 20.87 -12.84 5.02
CA ASP A 138 19.58 -12.72 4.30
C ASP A 138 18.47 -13.56 4.97
N SER A 139 18.82 -14.73 5.51
CA SER A 139 17.87 -15.62 6.19
C SER A 139 17.44 -15.05 7.54
N LEU A 140 18.36 -14.46 8.30
CA LEU A 140 18.07 -13.77 9.55
C LEU A 140 17.24 -12.50 9.31
N GLU A 141 17.56 -11.72 8.27
CA GLU A 141 16.77 -10.53 7.90
C GLU A 141 15.35 -10.92 7.47
N ALA A 142 15.20 -12.01 6.70
CA ALA A 142 13.89 -12.54 6.34
C ALA A 142 13.08 -12.94 7.58
N LEU A 143 13.69 -13.64 8.54
CA LEU A 143 13.03 -14.02 9.79
C LEU A 143 12.62 -12.79 10.61
N ALA A 144 13.52 -11.80 10.76
CA ALA A 144 13.24 -10.57 11.51
C ALA A 144 12.08 -9.75 10.90
N ASN A 145 11.91 -9.84 9.58
CA ASN A 145 10.85 -9.14 8.85
C ASN A 145 9.55 -9.96 8.68
N GLY A 146 9.51 -11.20 9.18
CA GLY A 146 8.37 -12.11 9.03
C GLY A 146 8.21 -12.67 7.61
N ALA A 147 9.28 -12.65 6.80
CA ALA A 147 9.28 -13.21 5.45
C ALA A 147 9.53 -14.72 5.42
N CYS A 148 9.92 -15.33 6.56
CA CYS A 148 9.96 -16.77 6.76
C CYS A 148 9.66 -17.13 8.24
N ASP A 149 9.31 -18.38 8.51
CA ASP A 149 8.99 -18.89 9.84
C ASP A 149 10.22 -19.47 10.55
N ILE A 150 11.17 -20.01 9.78
CA ILE A 150 12.42 -20.58 10.29
C ILE A 150 13.59 -20.06 9.45
N ALA A 151 14.69 -19.72 10.13
CA ALA A 151 15.99 -19.47 9.52
C ALA A 151 17.00 -20.53 9.96
N GLY A 152 17.75 -21.12 9.02
CA GLY A 152 18.88 -22.01 9.28
C GLY A 152 20.16 -21.48 8.63
N PHE A 153 21.33 -21.75 9.19
CA PHE A 153 22.60 -21.30 8.61
C PHE A 153 23.76 -22.23 8.93
#